data_AF-A0A1J5JAZ3-F1
#
_entry.id   AF-A0A1J5JAZ3-F1
#
_cell.length_a   1.000
_cell.length_b   1.000
_cell.length_c   1.000
_cell.angle_alpha   90.00
_cell.angle_beta   90.00
_cell.angle_gamma   90.00
#
_symmetry.space_group_name_H-M   'P 1'
#
loop_
_entity.id
_entity.type
_entity.pdbx_description
1 polymer ?
#
loop_
_entity_poly.entity_id
_entity_poly.type
_entity_poly.pdbx_seq_one_letter_code
_entity_poly.pdbx_strand_id
1 'polypeptide(L)'
;MLIFEDAFYDFFRPYRHKGANHDIWGGLGLESFGADLELVKQLPATHVWSVVDGSVTADQWILTGIHTVNRICFLVTEVPHNWQEIEFRIPSRGYSLTRLGLLRQTNKIKRSMTLS
;
A
#
# COMPACT_ATOMS: atom_id res chain seq x y z
N MET A 1 -3.00 -5.18 14.32
CA MET A 1 -4.39 -5.50 13.87
C MET A 1 -4.29 -6.02 12.46
N LEU A 2 -4.96 -7.11 12.09
CA LEU A 2 -4.90 -7.61 10.72
C LEU A 2 -5.89 -6.89 9.81
N ILE A 3 -5.40 -6.18 8.80
CA ILE A 3 -6.16 -5.54 7.72
C ILE A 3 -5.70 -6.16 6.40
N PHE A 4 -6.62 -6.40 5.46
CA PHE A 4 -6.30 -6.93 4.14
C PHE A 4 -6.26 -5.83 3.09
N GLU A 5 -5.54 -6.09 2.00
CA GLU A 5 -5.32 -5.16 0.89
C GLU A 5 -6.60 -4.56 0.29
N ASP A 6 -7.73 -5.29 0.26
CA ASP A 6 -8.99 -4.74 -0.26
C ASP A 6 -9.38 -3.44 0.44
N ALA A 7 -9.16 -3.35 1.76
CA ALA A 7 -9.44 -2.14 2.52
C ALA A 7 -8.43 -1.02 2.23
N PHE A 8 -7.20 -1.36 1.82
CA PHE A 8 -6.24 -0.40 1.30
C PHE A 8 -6.72 0.19 -0.02
N TYR A 9 -7.13 -0.65 -0.98
CA TYR A 9 -7.64 -0.19 -2.27
C TYR A 9 -8.91 0.66 -2.12
N ASP A 10 -9.84 0.25 -1.26
CA ASP A 10 -11.10 0.97 -0.99
C ASP A 10 -10.86 2.33 -0.32
N PHE A 11 -10.00 2.37 0.71
CA PHE A 11 -9.83 3.58 1.52
C PHE A 11 -8.78 4.54 0.95
N PHE A 12 -7.59 4.05 0.62
CA PHE A 12 -6.46 4.89 0.23
C PHE A 12 -6.41 5.21 -1.26
N ARG A 13 -7.11 4.43 -2.09
CA ARG A 13 -7.28 4.65 -3.53
C ARG A 13 -5.92 4.84 -4.23
N PRO A 14 -5.12 3.78 -4.36
CA PRO A 14 -3.87 3.84 -5.11
C PRO A 14 -4.14 4.17 -6.57
N TYR A 15 -3.23 4.92 -7.20
CA TYR A 15 -3.37 5.34 -8.60
C TYR A 15 -2.05 5.17 -9.37
N ARG A 16 -2.17 5.02 -10.70
CA ARG A 16 -1.00 5.00 -11.58
C ARG A 16 -0.41 6.40 -11.69
N HIS A 17 0.81 6.60 -11.21
CA HIS A 17 1.50 7.87 -11.37
C HIS A 17 1.87 8.09 -12.85
N LYS A 18 1.67 9.32 -13.37
CA LYS A 18 1.94 9.65 -14.80
C LYS A 18 3.40 9.48 -15.21
N GLY A 19 4.32 9.63 -14.25
CA GLY A 19 5.75 9.43 -14.43
C GLY A 19 6.22 7.99 -14.22
N ALA A 20 5.33 7.02 -14.02
CA ALA A 20 5.69 5.62 -13.88
C ALA A 20 6.25 5.07 -15.21
N ASN A 21 7.48 4.58 -15.19
CA ASN A 21 8.13 4.03 -16.37
C ASN A 21 7.75 2.58 -16.66
N HIS A 22 7.29 1.85 -15.64
CA HIS A 22 6.96 0.43 -15.76
C HIS A 22 5.47 0.17 -15.50
N ASP A 23 4.98 -0.95 -16.02
CA ASP A 23 3.65 -1.48 -15.75
C ASP A 23 3.79 -2.67 -14.81
N ILE A 24 3.95 -2.37 -13.53
CA ILE A 24 4.08 -3.35 -12.46
C ILE A 24 2.92 -3.21 -11.49
N TRP A 25 2.64 -4.27 -10.74
CA TRP A 25 1.60 -4.28 -9.71
C TRP A 25 0.23 -3.83 -10.24
N GLY A 26 -0.21 -4.43 -11.36
CA GLY A 26 -1.46 -4.06 -12.02
C GLY A 26 -1.50 -2.62 -12.54
N GLY A 27 -0.34 -2.06 -12.89
CA GLY A 27 -0.19 -0.70 -13.40
C GLY A 27 -0.12 0.38 -12.34
N LEU A 28 -0.17 0.03 -11.05
CA LEU A 28 -0.16 0.99 -9.95
C LEU A 28 1.24 1.21 -9.36
N GLY A 29 2.16 0.26 -9.55
CA GLY A 29 3.45 0.28 -8.87
C GLY A 29 4.50 1.19 -9.53
N LEU A 30 5.37 1.74 -8.69
CA LEU A 30 6.63 2.38 -9.07
C LEU A 30 7.79 1.45 -8.72
N GLU A 31 8.72 1.26 -9.66
CA GLU A 31 9.87 0.38 -9.45
C GLU A 31 10.74 0.81 -8.28
N SER A 32 11.42 -0.18 -7.73
CA SER A 32 12.22 0.01 -6.53
C SER A 32 13.66 0.48 -6.80
N PHE A 33 13.92 0.88 -8.04
CA PHE A 33 15.21 1.33 -8.58
C PHE A 33 15.01 2.33 -9.74
N GLY A 34 16.11 2.93 -10.21
CA GLY A 34 16.11 3.80 -11.39
C GLY A 34 15.25 5.06 -11.21
N ALA A 35 14.68 5.54 -12.32
CA ALA A 35 13.92 6.79 -12.35
C ALA A 35 12.62 6.75 -11.52
N ASP A 36 11.98 5.57 -11.39
CA ASP A 36 10.79 5.42 -10.55
C ASP A 36 11.15 5.60 -9.06
N LEU A 37 12.30 5.10 -8.61
CA LEU A 37 12.78 5.33 -7.24
C LEU A 37 13.12 6.81 -6.98
N GLU A 38 13.73 7.49 -7.95
CA GLU A 38 14.00 8.93 -7.83
C GLU A 38 12.70 9.75 -7.78
N LEU A 39 11.70 9.35 -8.55
CA LEU A 39 10.35 9.92 -8.46
C LEU A 39 9.75 9.68 -7.05
N VAL A 40 9.81 8.45 -6.53
CA VAL A 40 9.29 8.12 -5.19
C VAL A 40 9.87 9.04 -4.11
N LYS A 41 11.19 9.31 -4.16
CA LYS A 41 11.86 10.21 -3.20
C LYS A 41 11.39 11.66 -3.26
N GLN A 42 10.79 12.09 -4.37
CA GLN A 42 10.28 13.45 -4.57
C GLN A 42 8.80 13.59 -4.21
N LEU A 43 8.07 12.48 -4.09
CA LEU A 43 6.66 12.49 -3.73
C LEU A 43 6.47 12.81 -2.24
N PRO A 44 5.32 13.36 -1.84
CA PRO A 44 4.98 13.51 -0.43
C PRO A 44 5.02 12.15 0.27
N ALA A 45 5.91 12.01 1.27
CA ALA A 45 6.11 10.73 1.97
C ALA A 45 4.82 10.18 2.59
N THR A 46 3.87 11.04 2.95
CA THR A 46 2.55 10.66 3.50
C THR A 46 1.62 9.98 2.50
N HIS A 47 1.96 9.94 1.22
CA HIS A 47 1.18 9.28 0.18
C HIS A 47 1.84 8.01 -0.36
N VAL A 48 3.07 7.73 0.08
CA VAL A 48 3.89 6.64 -0.43
C VAL A 48 3.79 5.43 0.48
N TRP A 49 3.62 4.27 -0.13
CA TRP A 49 3.56 2.98 0.54
C TRP A 49 4.57 2.02 -0.09
N SER A 50 5.07 1.09 0.70
CA SER A 50 5.97 0.04 0.23
C SER A 50 5.27 -1.29 0.20
N VAL A 51 5.31 -1.97 -0.94
CA VAL A 51 4.94 -3.38 -1.01
C VAL A 51 6.19 -4.19 -0.69
N VAL A 52 6.11 -5.10 0.27
CA VAL A 52 7.22 -5.96 0.70
C VAL A 52 6.83 -7.43 0.67
N ASP A 53 7.82 -8.28 0.41
CA ASP A 53 7.68 -9.72 0.52
C ASP A 53 7.76 -10.17 1.99
N GLY A 54 6.88 -11.08 2.39
CA GLY A 54 6.77 -11.58 3.76
C GLY A 54 7.92 -12.49 4.21
N SER A 55 8.83 -12.86 3.30
CA SER A 55 10.06 -13.67 3.48
C SER A 55 9.86 -15.08 4.05
N VAL A 56 9.19 -15.23 5.20
CA VAL A 56 8.88 -16.49 5.87
C VAL A 56 7.56 -17.06 5.37
N THR A 57 6.60 -16.20 5.05
CA THR A 57 5.31 -16.56 4.46
C THR A 57 5.29 -16.16 2.99
N ALA A 58 4.55 -16.88 2.16
CA ALA A 58 4.31 -16.47 0.77
C ALA A 58 3.43 -15.20 0.63
N ASP A 59 2.91 -14.69 1.75
CA ASP A 59 2.11 -13.48 1.79
C ASP A 59 3.00 -12.23 1.67
N GLN A 60 2.42 -11.17 1.13
CA GLN A 60 3.06 -9.87 0.97
C GLN A 60 2.38 -8.85 1.88
N TRP A 61 3.00 -7.68 2.03
CA TRP A 61 2.48 -6.62 2.88
C TRP A 61 2.61 -5.26 2.22
N ILE A 62 1.63 -4.39 2.45
CA ILE A 62 1.69 -2.97 2.14
C ILE A 62 1.96 -2.24 3.45
N LEU A 63 3.11 -1.59 3.52
CA LEU A 63 3.61 -0.88 4.70
C LEU A 63 3.61 0.63 4.45
N THR A 64 3.36 1.36 5.53
CA THR A 64 3.41 2.83 5.55
C THR A 64 4.82 3.33 5.22
N GLY A 65 4.93 4.29 4.30
CA GLY A 65 6.20 4.96 3.97
C GLY A 65 7.13 4.16 3.06
N ILE A 66 8.40 4.58 3.02
CA ILE A 66 9.45 4.05 2.14
C ILE A 66 10.32 3.06 2.91
N HIS A 67 10.21 1.77 2.57
CA HIS A 67 11.00 0.69 3.13
C HIS A 67 12.04 0.22 2.11
N THR A 68 13.25 -0.09 2.59
CA THR A 68 14.38 -0.48 1.73
C THR A 68 14.64 -1.99 1.72
N VAL A 69 14.11 -2.73 2.70
CA VAL A 69 14.33 -4.18 2.87
C VAL A 69 13.14 -4.96 2.33
N ASN A 70 13.40 -6.07 1.62
CA ASN A 70 12.40 -6.97 1.03
C ASN A 70 11.34 -6.25 0.18
N ARG A 71 11.65 -5.06 -0.35
CA ARG A 71 10.72 -4.25 -1.14
C ARG A 71 10.52 -4.86 -2.53
N ILE A 72 9.27 -4.94 -2.93
CA ILE A 72 8.84 -5.33 -4.27
C ILE A 72 8.70 -4.07 -5.12
N CYS A 73 7.86 -3.14 -4.69
CA CYS A 73 7.61 -1.87 -5.38
C CYS A 73 7.03 -0.82 -4.41
N PHE A 74 6.80 0.39 -4.91
CA PHE A 74 6.09 1.45 -4.18
C PHE A 74 4.71 1.71 -4.77
N LEU A 75 3.77 2.12 -3.94
CA LEU A 75 2.44 2.59 -4.35
C LEU A 75 2.24 4.04 -3.93
N VAL A 76 1.47 4.76 -4.74
CA VAL A 76 1.07 6.15 -4.46
C VAL A 76 -0.44 6.21 -4.34
N THR A 77 -0.91 6.93 -3.32
CA THR A 77 -2.32 6.96 -2.93
C THR A 77 -2.89 8.35 -2.98
N GLU A 78 -4.19 8.48 -3.23
CA GLU A 78 -4.87 9.77 -3.20
C GLU A 78 -5.04 10.29 -1.77
N VAL A 79 -5.28 9.39 -0.81
CA VAL A 79 -5.48 9.72 0.60
C VAL A 79 -4.14 9.56 1.33
N PRO A 80 -3.68 10.57 2.08
CA PRO A 80 -2.45 10.41 2.86
C PRO A 80 -2.68 9.48 4.06
N HIS A 81 -1.66 8.71 4.42
CA HIS A 81 -1.65 7.94 5.68
C HIS A 81 -1.33 8.79 6.91
N ASN A 82 -0.92 10.06 6.73
CA ASN A 82 -0.62 11.01 7.82
C ASN A 82 0.29 10.42 8.90
N TRP A 83 1.34 9.69 8.48
CA TRP A 83 2.30 9.02 9.37
C TRP A 83 1.73 7.92 10.28
N GLN A 84 0.49 7.50 10.07
CA GLN A 84 -0.07 6.37 10.81
C GLN A 84 0.53 5.05 10.35
N GLU A 85 1.11 4.31 11.30
CA GLU A 85 1.68 2.99 11.07
C GLU A 85 0.56 1.97 10.88
N ILE A 86 0.15 1.80 9.63
CA ILE A 86 -0.85 0.81 9.22
C ILE A 86 -0.20 -0.17 8.25
N GLU A 87 -0.53 -1.45 8.42
CA GLU A 87 -0.02 -2.54 7.60
C GLU A 87 -1.20 -3.32 7.00
N PHE A 88 -1.07 -3.67 5.73
CA PHE A 88 -2.08 -4.46 5.01
C PHE A 88 -1.47 -5.75 4.52
N ARG A 89 -2.08 -6.87 4.90
CA ARG A 89 -1.68 -8.19 4.44
C ARG A 89 -2.27 -8.47 3.06
N ILE A 90 -1.46 -9.05 2.20
CA ILE A 90 -1.79 -9.55 0.88
C ILE A 90 -1.65 -11.08 0.94
N PRO A 91 -2.75 -11.83 1.08
CA PRO A 91 -2.68 -13.29 1.15
C PRO A 91 -2.22 -13.89 -0.18
N SER A 92 -1.24 -14.79 -0.13
CA SER A 92 -0.74 -15.54 -1.29
C SER A 92 -1.81 -16.33 -2.05
N ARG A 93 -2.85 -16.78 -1.32
CA ARG A 93 -4.02 -17.42 -1.91
C ARG A 93 -5.08 -16.35 -2.10
N GLY A 94 -5.39 -16.03 -3.37
CA GLY A 94 -6.36 -15.03 -3.77
C GLY A 94 -7.59 -15.03 -2.85
N TYR A 95 -7.67 -13.98 -2.04
CA TYR A 95 -8.68 -13.80 -1.01
C TYR A 95 -9.27 -12.41 -1.21
N SER A 96 -10.59 -12.33 -1.25
CA SER A 96 -11.29 -11.05 -1.24
C SER A 96 -12.28 -11.01 -0.10
N LEU A 97 -12.33 -9.87 0.58
CA LEU A 97 -13.29 -9.57 1.62
C LEU A 97 -14.70 -9.58 1.05
N THR A 98 -15.63 -10.12 1.83
CA THR A 98 -17.05 -9.86 1.61
C THR A 98 -17.34 -8.36 1.77
N ARG A 99 -18.41 -7.85 1.18
CA ARG A 99 -18.84 -6.45 1.34
C ARG A 99 -18.90 -6.00 2.81
N LEU A 100 -19.42 -6.86 3.69
CA LEU A 100 -19.48 -6.58 5.13
C LEU A 100 -18.09 -6.61 5.78
N GLY A 101 -17.22 -7.53 5.34
CA GLY A 101 -15.83 -7.60 5.77
C GLY A 101 -15.05 -6.32 5.42
N LEU A 102 -15.18 -5.87 4.17
CA LEU A 102 -14.59 -4.63 3.68
C LEU A 102 -15.06 -3.43 4.49
N LEU A 103 -16.38 -3.25 4.62
CA LEU A 103 -16.96 -2.15 5.40
C LEU A 103 -16.44 -2.11 6.84
N ARG A 104 -16.30 -3.28 7.49
CA ARG A 104 -15.75 -3.38 8.85
C ARG A 104 -14.28 -2.94 8.90
N GLN A 105 -13.46 -3.31 7.91
CA GLN A 105 -12.06 -2.92 7.88
C GLN A 105 -11.87 -1.44 7.54
N THR A 106 -12.58 -0.92 6.54
CA THR A 106 -12.57 0.52 6.19
C THR A 106 -12.98 1.39 7.40
N ASN A 107 -13.99 0.97 8.18
CA ASN A 107 -14.38 1.69 9.39
C ASN A 107 -13.31 1.65 10.50
N LYS A 108 -12.50 0.59 10.58
CA LYS A 108 -11.37 0.53 11.52
C LYS A 108 -10.27 1.52 11.12
N ILE A 109 -9.95 1.61 9.83
CA ILE A 109 -8.98 2.58 9.30
C ILE A 109 -9.42 4.00 9.63
N LYS A 110 -10.68 4.35 9.32
CA LYS A 110 -11.26 5.67 9.63
C LYS A 110 -11.08 6.05 11.10
N ARG A 111 -11.41 5.13 12.01
CA ARG A 111 -11.25 5.36 13.46
C ARG A 111 -9.80 5.58 13.86
N SER A 112 -8.88 4.79 13.29
CA SER A 112 -7.44 4.94 13.54
C SER A 112 -6.90 6.29 13.10
N MET A 113 -7.44 6.84 12.00
CA MET A 113 -6.98 8.11 11.44
C MET A 113 -7.61 9.36 12.09
N THR A 114 -8.72 9.21 12.82
CA THR A 114 -9.35 10.33 13.56
C THR A 114 -8.83 10.45 14.99
N LEU A 115 -8.15 9.43 15.52
CA LEU A 115 -7.61 9.39 16.89
C LEU A 115 -6.15 9.89 17.01
N SER A 116 -5.57 10.37 15.91
CA SER A 116 -4.24 11.00 15.80
C SER A 116 -4.36 12.49 15.54
#